data_AF-A0AAV7A8V8-F1
#
_entry.id   AF-A0AAV7A8V8-F1
#
_cell.length_a   1.000
_cell.length_b   1.000
_cell.length_c   1.000
_cell.angle_alpha   90.00
_cell.angle_beta   90.00
_cell.angle_gamma   90.00
#
_symmetry.space_group_name_H-M   'P 1'
#
loop_
_entity.id
_entity.type
_entity.pdbx_description
1 polymer ?
#
loop_
_entity_poly.entity_id
_entity_poly.type
_entity_poly.pdbx_seq_one_letter_code
_entity_poly.pdbx_strand_id
1 'polypeptide(L)'
;MEKRKEVLQRPVGSSPQAQYVRAVEEKVTSGSVMEGFTKNKTLNSLLNIELVKDKSAEEITQIWSKFFSARDAVYAVIPGDVYDLIQSRSERCPSFLYALPRAEGYEFFVGQWSGPELHFTALINIQTAGDSAPSQLILYHYSELRADKGIVLMMAECDSKHLGVQEAQCLANQVQLFYSGDQFNMVETFNHNPSDFKYMTVVSALQHLPTGTV
;
A
#
# COMPACT_ATOMS: atom_id res chain seq x y z
N MET A 1 -29.40 -55.94 -1.26
CA MET A 1 -29.77 -54.96 -0.22
C MET A 1 -28.73 -53.86 -0.23
N GLU A 2 -28.94 -52.81 -1.03
CA GLU A 2 -28.09 -51.61 -1.05
C GLU A 2 -28.75 -50.53 -0.17
N LYS A 3 -27.99 -49.97 0.77
CA LYS A 3 -28.40 -48.79 1.54
C LYS A 3 -27.71 -47.56 0.95
N ARG A 4 -28.45 -46.77 0.17
CA ARG A 4 -28.09 -45.38 -0.19
C ARG A 4 -28.05 -44.55 1.11
N LYS A 5 -26.91 -43.91 1.38
CA LYS A 5 -26.80 -42.85 2.40
C LYS A 5 -27.25 -41.53 1.78
N GLU A 6 -28.30 -40.97 2.35
CA GLU A 6 -28.78 -39.61 2.07
C GLU A 6 -27.69 -38.60 2.47
N VAL A 7 -27.27 -37.79 1.49
CA VAL A 7 -26.42 -36.62 1.72
C VAL A 7 -27.34 -35.50 2.21
N LEU A 8 -27.30 -35.21 3.52
CA LEU A 8 -27.89 -33.99 4.07
C LEU A 8 -27.23 -32.78 3.40
N GLN A 9 -27.95 -32.15 2.48
CA GLN A 9 -27.65 -30.81 2.00
C GLN A 9 -27.73 -29.85 3.20
N ARG A 10 -26.58 -29.34 3.65
CA ARG A 10 -26.53 -28.19 4.54
C ARG A 10 -26.65 -26.92 3.70
N PRO A 11 -27.43 -25.91 4.13
CA PRO A 11 -27.57 -24.66 3.39
C PRO A 11 -26.22 -23.94 3.35
N VAL A 12 -25.83 -23.47 2.17
CA VAL A 12 -24.65 -22.65 1.92
C VAL A 12 -24.87 -21.29 2.57
N GLY A 13 -24.55 -21.20 3.87
CA GLY A 13 -24.60 -19.98 4.66
C GLY A 13 -23.20 -19.39 4.83
N SER A 14 -23.00 -18.20 4.26
CA SER A 14 -21.87 -17.27 4.44
C SER A 14 -20.46 -17.87 4.39
N SER A 15 -19.81 -17.77 3.23
CA SER A 15 -18.37 -17.96 3.09
C SER A 15 -17.60 -16.96 3.97
N PRO A 16 -16.48 -17.36 4.63
CA PRO A 16 -15.56 -16.43 5.27
C PRO A 16 -15.09 -15.31 4.32
N GLN A 17 -15.03 -15.58 3.02
CA GLN A 17 -14.70 -14.61 1.99
C GLN A 17 -15.79 -13.55 1.80
N ALA A 18 -17.08 -13.90 1.99
CA ALA A 18 -18.17 -12.94 1.91
C ALA A 18 -18.22 -12.01 3.13
N GLN A 19 -17.87 -12.53 4.31
CA GLN A 19 -17.70 -11.72 5.53
C GLN A 19 -16.46 -10.80 5.41
N TYR A 20 -15.39 -11.31 4.81
CA TYR A 20 -14.18 -10.56 4.48
C TYR A 20 -14.43 -9.40 3.51
N VAL A 21 -15.13 -9.68 2.40
CA VAL A 21 -15.51 -8.67 1.41
C VAL A 21 -16.39 -7.59 2.05
N ARG A 22 -17.40 -7.98 2.83
CA ARG A 22 -18.29 -7.05 3.52
C ARG A 22 -17.56 -6.15 4.54
N ALA A 23 -16.62 -6.72 5.30
CA ALA A 23 -15.83 -5.96 6.28
C ALA A 23 -14.86 -4.95 5.62
N VAL A 24 -14.41 -5.24 4.40
CA VAL A 24 -13.63 -4.32 3.58
C VAL A 24 -14.54 -3.22 3.00
N GLU A 25 -15.69 -3.58 2.44
CA GLU A 25 -16.68 -2.67 1.87
C GLU A 25 -17.22 -1.65 2.89
N GLU A 26 -17.53 -2.10 4.11
CA GLU A 26 -18.01 -1.24 5.20
C GLU A 26 -16.94 -0.22 5.66
N LYS A 27 -15.66 -0.45 5.36
CA LYS A 27 -14.53 0.42 5.74
C LYS A 27 -14.06 1.36 4.64
N VAL A 28 -14.16 0.94 3.38
CA VAL A 28 -13.92 1.81 2.21
C VAL A 28 -14.93 2.97 2.19
N THR A 29 -16.14 2.76 2.70
CA THR A 29 -17.23 3.75 2.70
C THR A 29 -17.18 4.76 3.86
N SER A 30 -16.39 4.53 4.92
CA SER A 30 -16.42 5.39 6.13
C SER A 30 -15.44 6.57 6.14
N GLY A 31 -14.49 6.65 5.19
CA GLY A 31 -13.72 7.87 4.88
C GLY A 31 -13.18 8.68 6.07
N SER A 32 -12.75 8.03 7.16
CA SER A 32 -12.30 8.74 8.36
C SER A 32 -10.79 9.02 8.28
N VAL A 33 -10.40 10.21 8.74
CA VAL A 33 -9.01 10.68 8.79
C VAL A 33 -8.27 9.84 9.84
N MET A 34 -7.47 8.87 9.42
CA MET A 34 -6.66 8.05 10.32
C MET A 34 -5.49 8.87 10.87
N GLU A 35 -5.47 9.13 12.18
CA GLU A 35 -4.30 9.71 12.84
C GLU A 35 -3.19 8.65 12.97
N GLY A 36 -2.09 8.83 12.23
CA GLY A 36 -0.87 8.03 12.33
C GLY A 36 0.37 8.82 11.90
N PHE A 37 1.39 8.79 12.78
CA PHE A 37 2.77 9.29 12.64
C PHE A 37 3.08 10.81 12.48
N THR A 38 4.34 11.17 12.81
CA THR A 38 4.75 12.44 13.48
C THR A 38 4.37 13.75 12.76
N LYS A 39 3.89 14.74 13.54
CA LYS A 39 3.54 16.10 13.05
C LYS A 39 4.69 16.74 12.28
N ASN A 40 4.42 17.12 11.03
CA ASN A 40 5.28 17.80 10.04
C ASN A 40 6.33 16.92 9.33
N LYS A 41 5.86 16.02 8.46
CA LYS A 41 6.67 15.42 7.37
C LYS A 41 6.41 16.18 6.07
N THR A 42 6.80 17.45 6.04
CA THR A 42 6.81 18.19 4.77
C THR A 42 8.16 17.98 4.10
N LEU A 43 8.24 18.09 2.77
CA LEU A 43 9.53 17.98 2.08
C LEU A 43 10.54 18.98 2.65
N ASN A 44 10.12 20.21 2.95
CA ASN A 44 10.94 21.26 3.58
C ASN A 44 11.55 20.86 4.94
N SER A 45 10.92 19.93 5.68
CA SER A 45 11.44 19.44 6.96
C SER A 45 12.54 18.38 6.79
N LEU A 46 12.59 17.73 5.62
CA LEU A 46 13.53 16.64 5.31
C LEU A 46 14.66 17.10 4.39
N LEU A 47 14.34 17.96 3.43
CA LEU A 47 15.22 18.47 2.41
C LEU A 47 15.05 19.98 2.31
N ASN A 48 16.15 20.72 2.42
CA ASN A 48 16.09 22.16 2.20
C ASN A 48 15.88 22.42 0.70
N ILE A 49 14.66 22.79 0.33
CA ILE A 49 14.25 23.02 -1.05
C ILE A 49 15.05 24.14 -1.72
N GLU A 50 15.47 25.15 -0.98
CA GLU A 50 16.29 26.24 -1.52
C GLU A 50 17.67 25.75 -1.97
N LEU A 51 18.24 24.75 -1.30
CA LEU A 51 19.54 24.18 -1.65
C LEU A 51 19.49 23.20 -2.85
N VAL A 52 18.29 22.79 -3.26
CA VAL A 52 18.10 21.85 -4.38
C VAL A 52 17.44 22.47 -5.62
N LYS A 53 16.98 23.74 -5.54
CA LYS A 53 16.37 24.44 -6.68
C LYS A 53 17.25 24.46 -7.93
N ASP A 54 18.54 24.74 -7.76
CA ASP A 54 19.50 24.85 -8.86
C ASP A 54 20.12 23.50 -9.27
N LYS A 55 19.72 22.39 -8.62
CA LYS A 55 20.28 21.06 -8.86
C LYS A 55 19.54 20.30 -9.96
N SER A 56 20.23 19.38 -10.62
CA SER A 56 19.61 18.44 -11.55
C SER A 56 18.82 17.34 -10.80
N ALA A 57 17.94 16.63 -11.51
CA ALA A 57 17.20 15.51 -10.93
C ALA A 57 18.15 14.40 -10.42
N GLU A 58 19.26 14.16 -11.12
CA GLU A 58 20.29 13.18 -10.74
C GLU A 58 21.00 13.60 -9.44
N GLU A 59 21.38 14.88 -9.32
CA GLU A 59 22.01 15.38 -8.10
C GLU A 59 21.06 15.30 -6.90
N ILE A 60 19.78 15.65 -7.11
CA ILE A 60 18.74 15.53 -6.06
C ILE A 60 18.57 14.08 -5.64
N THR A 61 18.55 13.15 -6.60
CA THR A 61 18.50 11.71 -6.33
C THR A 61 19.65 11.27 -5.45
N GLN A 62 20.88 11.68 -5.76
CA GLN A 62 22.05 11.34 -4.96
C GLN A 62 21.97 11.91 -3.53
N ILE A 63 21.48 13.14 -3.38
CA ILE A 63 21.29 13.77 -2.07
C ILE A 63 20.25 13.01 -1.25
N TRP A 64 19.11 12.69 -1.87
CA TRP A 64 18.03 11.94 -1.24
C TRP A 64 18.49 10.56 -0.80
N SER A 65 19.17 9.82 -1.69
CA SER A 65 19.74 8.52 -1.38
C SER A 65 20.76 8.57 -0.25
N LYS A 66 21.66 9.56 -0.25
CA LYS A 66 22.68 9.70 0.81
C LYS A 66 22.07 10.08 2.15
N PHE A 67 20.97 10.85 2.16
CA PHE A 67 20.29 11.23 3.40
C PHE A 67 19.68 10.01 4.12
N PHE A 68 19.10 9.07 3.36
CA PHE A 68 18.48 7.87 3.89
C PHE A 68 19.40 6.65 3.92
N SER A 69 20.53 6.61 3.20
CA SER A 69 21.43 5.44 3.22
C SER A 69 21.99 5.12 4.61
N ALA A 70 22.03 6.10 5.51
CA ALA A 70 22.46 5.93 6.91
C ALA A 70 21.29 5.69 7.88
N ARG A 71 20.04 5.67 7.39
CA ARG A 71 18.82 5.53 8.17
C ARG A 71 18.15 4.26 7.67
N ASP A 72 17.86 3.31 8.56
CA ASP A 72 17.15 2.09 8.18
C ASP A 72 15.70 2.46 7.79
N ALA A 73 15.51 2.92 6.55
CA ALA A 73 14.32 3.60 6.07
C ALA A 73 14.09 3.30 4.59
N VAL A 74 12.83 3.12 4.21
CA VAL A 74 12.43 2.98 2.81
C VAL A 74 12.27 4.35 2.19
N TYR A 75 12.85 4.53 1.01
CA TYR A 75 12.75 5.76 0.23
C TYR A 75 12.84 5.45 -1.26
N ALA A 76 12.33 6.36 -2.10
CA ALA A 76 12.50 6.28 -3.55
C ALA A 76 12.50 7.66 -4.20
N VAL A 77 12.97 7.68 -5.45
CA VAL A 77 12.73 8.77 -6.40
C VAL A 77 11.90 8.18 -7.54
N ILE A 78 10.70 8.73 -7.74
CA ILE A 78 9.71 8.22 -8.68
C ILE A 78 9.65 9.19 -9.86
N PRO A 79 9.71 8.71 -11.12
CA PRO A 79 9.44 9.54 -12.29
C PRO A 79 8.06 10.21 -12.20
N GLY A 80 7.97 11.47 -12.61
CA GLY A 80 6.75 12.28 -12.44
C GLY A 80 5.54 11.70 -13.17
N ASP A 81 5.74 11.13 -14.36
CA ASP A 81 4.71 10.48 -15.18
C ASP A 81 4.20 9.18 -14.56
N VAL A 82 5.09 8.40 -13.94
CA VAL A 82 4.72 7.21 -13.17
C VAL A 82 3.87 7.60 -11.97
N TYR A 83 4.25 8.66 -11.25
CA TYR A 83 3.47 9.15 -10.11
C TYR A 83 2.11 9.72 -10.54
N ASP A 84 2.01 10.39 -11.69
CA ASP A 84 0.72 10.84 -12.23
C ASP A 84 -0.27 9.71 -12.45
N LEU A 85 0.24 8.59 -12.97
CA LEU A 85 -0.57 7.40 -13.16
C LEU A 85 -1.03 6.84 -11.82
N ILE A 86 -0.13 6.77 -10.83
CA ILE A 86 -0.48 6.32 -9.47
C ILE A 86 -1.54 7.23 -8.87
N GLN A 87 -1.36 8.55 -8.93
CA GLN A 87 -2.25 9.55 -8.34
C GLN A 87 -3.65 9.51 -8.97
N SER A 88 -3.73 9.54 -10.31
CA SER A 88 -5.03 9.48 -11.01
C SER A 88 -5.81 8.19 -10.71
N ARG A 89 -5.09 7.08 -10.51
CA ARG A 89 -5.67 5.79 -10.12
C ARG A 89 -6.07 5.75 -8.65
N SER A 90 -5.29 6.33 -7.75
CA SER A 90 -5.60 6.38 -6.31
C SER A 90 -6.78 7.30 -5.97
N GLU A 91 -6.97 8.39 -6.70
CA GLU A 91 -8.13 9.26 -6.53
C GLU A 91 -9.46 8.55 -6.84
N ARG A 92 -9.45 7.63 -7.82
CA ARG A 92 -10.61 6.82 -8.19
C ARG A 92 -10.77 5.56 -7.34
N CYS A 93 -9.64 4.98 -6.96
CA CYS A 93 -9.55 3.71 -6.26
C CYS A 93 -8.65 3.88 -5.02
N PRO A 94 -9.16 4.48 -3.93
CA PRO A 94 -8.32 4.92 -2.82
C PRO A 94 -7.89 3.78 -1.89
N SER A 95 -8.45 2.58 -2.00
CA SER A 95 -8.15 1.48 -1.08
C SER A 95 -7.72 0.22 -1.80
N PHE A 96 -6.77 -0.53 -1.25
CA PHE A 96 -6.43 -1.84 -1.80
C PHE A 96 -5.88 -2.79 -0.75
N LEU A 97 -5.91 -4.08 -1.06
CA LEU A 97 -5.33 -5.13 -0.24
C LEU A 97 -3.92 -5.50 -0.71
N TYR A 98 -3.00 -5.54 0.24
CA TYR A 98 -1.61 -5.90 0.03
C TYR A 98 -1.28 -7.15 0.84
N ALA A 99 -0.36 -7.97 0.34
CA ALA A 99 0.04 -9.20 1.01
C ALA A 99 1.53 -9.15 1.37
N LEU A 100 1.84 -9.41 2.63
CA LEU A 100 3.19 -9.47 3.15
C LEU A 100 3.56 -10.94 3.41
N PRO A 101 4.55 -11.51 2.72
CA PRO A 101 5.00 -12.87 2.98
C PRO A 101 5.51 -13.02 4.42
N ARG A 102 5.07 -14.08 5.10
CA ARG A 102 5.54 -14.49 6.43
C ARG A 102 6.10 -15.92 6.37
N ALA A 103 6.71 -16.39 7.45
CA ALA A 103 7.23 -17.77 7.53
C ALA A 103 6.13 -18.82 7.25
N GLU A 104 4.92 -18.57 7.74
CA GLU A 104 3.74 -19.40 7.50
C GLU A 104 2.65 -18.59 6.81
N GLY A 105 2.70 -18.54 5.48
CA GLY A 105 1.68 -17.88 4.65
C GLY A 105 1.89 -16.38 4.48
N TYR A 106 0.79 -15.62 4.59
CA TYR A 106 0.77 -14.19 4.28
C TYR A 106 0.00 -13.42 5.34
N GLU A 107 0.51 -12.26 5.70
CA GLU A 107 -0.22 -11.24 6.44
C GLU A 107 -0.80 -10.23 5.45
N PHE A 108 -2.03 -9.79 5.66
CA PHE A 108 -2.67 -8.82 4.78
C PHE A 108 -2.72 -7.44 5.41
N PHE A 109 -2.42 -6.43 4.59
CA PHE A 109 -2.55 -5.02 4.92
C PHE A 109 -3.59 -4.38 4.02
N VAL A 110 -4.39 -3.46 4.57
CA VAL A 110 -5.19 -2.54 3.78
C VAL A 110 -4.36 -1.27 3.62
N GLY A 111 -4.09 -0.89 2.37
CA GLY A 111 -3.52 0.40 2.03
C GLY A 111 -4.64 1.37 1.66
N GLN A 112 -4.66 2.54 2.28
CA GLN A 112 -5.64 3.59 2.05
C GLN A 112 -4.96 4.92 1.74
N TRP A 113 -5.24 5.46 0.56
CA TRP A 113 -4.75 6.75 0.12
C TRP A 113 -5.51 7.89 0.81
N SER A 114 -4.76 8.89 1.27
CA SER A 114 -5.23 10.15 1.83
C SER A 114 -4.41 11.28 1.22
N GLY A 115 -4.87 11.80 0.08
CA GLY A 115 -4.08 12.73 -0.74
C GLY A 115 -2.75 12.08 -1.17
N PRO A 116 -1.59 12.69 -0.88
CA PRO A 116 -0.27 12.13 -1.25
C PRO A 116 0.21 11.03 -0.30
N GLU A 117 -0.51 10.74 0.78
CA GLU A 117 -0.13 9.78 1.80
C GLU A 117 -0.82 8.44 1.54
N LEU A 118 -0.09 7.33 1.69
CA LEU A 118 -0.65 5.99 1.65
C LEU A 118 -0.44 5.30 2.99
N HIS A 119 -1.54 5.05 3.69
CA HIS A 119 -1.57 4.46 5.02
C HIS A 119 -1.81 2.96 4.93
N PHE A 120 -0.94 2.18 5.55
CA PHE A 120 -1.06 0.74 5.65
C PHE A 120 -1.42 0.33 7.08
N THR A 121 -2.48 -0.45 7.21
CA THR A 121 -2.91 -1.02 8.49
C THR A 121 -3.13 -2.52 8.31
N ALA A 122 -2.56 -3.34 9.20
CA ALA A 122 -2.74 -4.78 9.16
C ALA A 122 -4.23 -5.11 9.34
N LEU A 123 -4.76 -5.98 8.49
CA LEU A 123 -6.19 -6.29 8.46
C LEU A 123 -6.70 -6.79 9.82
N ILE A 124 -5.89 -7.56 10.55
CA ILE A 124 -6.22 -8.07 11.88
C ILE A 124 -6.43 -6.92 12.89
N ASN A 125 -5.65 -5.85 12.79
CA ASN A 125 -5.78 -4.68 13.65
C ASN A 125 -7.07 -3.94 13.33
N ILE A 126 -7.43 -3.81 12.05
CA ILE A 126 -8.71 -3.20 11.68
C ILE A 126 -9.90 -4.06 12.10
N GLN A 127 -9.77 -5.38 12.13
CA GLN A 127 -10.82 -6.29 12.59
C GLN A 127 -11.04 -6.23 14.11
N THR A 128 -9.99 -5.92 14.86
CA THR A 128 -10.01 -5.91 16.34
C THR A 128 -10.28 -4.52 16.92
N ALA A 129 -9.72 -3.47 16.33
CA ALA A 129 -9.81 -2.09 16.81
C ALA A 129 -10.68 -1.15 15.93
N GLY A 130 -11.21 -1.64 14.80
CA GLY A 130 -12.05 -0.85 13.91
C GLY A 130 -11.34 0.41 13.37
N ASP A 131 -12.07 1.51 13.26
CA ASP A 131 -11.58 2.81 12.73
C ASP A 131 -10.46 3.44 13.58
N SER A 132 -10.22 2.94 14.79
CA SER A 132 -9.15 3.41 15.67
C SER A 132 -7.81 2.68 15.47
N ALA A 133 -7.75 1.71 14.54
CA ALA A 133 -6.55 0.95 14.26
C ALA A 133 -5.46 1.87 13.67
N PRO A 134 -4.30 2.03 14.32
CA PRO A 134 -3.26 2.93 13.84
C PRO A 134 -2.58 2.35 12.60
N SER A 135 -2.19 3.23 11.68
CA SER A 135 -1.32 2.84 10.56
C SER A 135 0.01 2.32 11.11
N GLN A 136 0.50 1.23 10.53
CA GLN A 136 1.80 0.64 10.83
C GLN A 136 2.88 1.08 9.85
N LEU A 137 2.47 1.58 8.69
CA LEU A 137 3.33 2.12 7.66
C LEU A 137 2.61 3.26 6.94
N ILE A 138 3.31 4.36 6.68
CA ILE A 138 2.81 5.45 5.85
C ILE A 138 3.87 5.76 4.81
N LEU A 139 3.46 5.81 3.53
CA LEU A 139 4.29 6.32 2.45
C LEU A 139 3.90 7.76 2.16
N TYR A 140 4.87 8.67 2.25
CA TYR A 140 4.69 10.08 1.92
C TYR A 140 5.29 10.35 0.54
N HIS A 141 4.52 11.01 -0.32
CA HIS A 141 4.96 11.40 -1.65
C HIS A 141 5.03 12.92 -1.76
N TYR A 142 6.21 13.41 -2.14
CA TYR A 142 6.53 14.83 -2.26
C TYR A 142 6.62 15.22 -3.72
N SER A 143 5.56 15.85 -4.23
CA SER A 143 5.39 16.20 -5.64
C SER A 143 5.89 17.59 -6.01
N GLU A 144 6.49 18.33 -5.06
CA GLU A 144 6.93 19.72 -5.25
C GLU A 144 7.98 19.86 -6.37
N LEU A 145 8.79 18.83 -6.62
CA LEU A 145 9.81 18.82 -7.67
C LEU A 145 9.30 18.27 -9.01
N ARG A 146 8.03 17.84 -9.07
CA ARG A 146 7.48 17.15 -10.25
C ARG A 146 7.47 18.05 -11.48
N ALA A 147 6.98 19.28 -11.36
CA ALA A 147 6.84 20.20 -12.50
C ALA A 147 8.19 20.63 -13.07
N ASP A 148 9.15 20.94 -12.19
CA ASP A 148 10.44 21.52 -12.58
C ASP A 148 11.51 20.48 -12.90
N LYS A 149 11.48 19.33 -12.22
CA LYS A 149 12.53 18.30 -12.28
C LYS A 149 12.03 16.95 -12.79
N GLY A 150 10.72 16.79 -13.00
CA GLY A 150 10.15 15.53 -13.49
C GLY A 150 10.24 14.38 -12.48
N ILE A 151 10.44 14.66 -11.20
CA ILE A 151 10.60 13.64 -10.14
C ILE A 151 9.73 13.92 -8.93
N VAL A 152 9.33 12.85 -8.25
CA VAL A 152 8.61 12.84 -6.97
C VAL A 152 9.47 12.08 -5.97
N LEU A 153 9.66 12.64 -4.78
CA LEU A 153 10.40 11.98 -3.71
C LEU A 153 9.45 11.20 -2.83
N MET A 154 9.86 10.01 -2.40
CA MET A 154 9.07 9.17 -1.50
C MET A 154 9.91 8.73 -0.31
N MET A 155 9.30 8.69 0.87
CA MET A 155 9.84 8.01 2.05
C MET A 155 8.72 7.29 2.82
N ALA A 156 9.13 6.28 3.57
CA ALA A 156 8.24 5.54 4.45
C ALA A 156 8.51 5.83 5.93
N GLU A 157 7.44 6.01 6.70
CA GLU A 157 7.49 5.97 8.16
C GLU A 157 6.83 4.67 8.61
N CYS A 158 7.55 3.83 9.36
CA CYS A 158 7.05 2.55 9.83
C CYS A 158 7.12 2.43 11.35
N ASP A 159 6.18 1.68 11.92
CA ASP A 159 6.30 1.16 13.28
C ASP A 159 7.32 0.02 13.29
N SER A 160 8.57 0.33 13.65
CA SER A 160 9.65 -0.66 13.69
C SER A 160 9.44 -1.79 14.69
N LYS A 161 8.42 -1.72 15.57
CA LYS A 161 8.04 -2.83 16.44
C LYS A 161 7.31 -3.96 15.71
N HIS A 162 6.63 -3.64 14.61
CA HIS A 162 5.71 -4.54 13.93
C HIS A 162 6.06 -4.76 12.45
N LEU A 163 6.81 -3.84 11.85
CA LEU A 163 7.17 -3.90 10.43
C LEU A 163 8.65 -3.53 10.22
N GLY A 164 9.43 -4.48 9.72
CA GLY A 164 10.82 -4.26 9.34
C GLY A 164 10.96 -3.47 8.01
N VAL A 165 12.15 -2.95 7.74
CA VAL A 165 12.41 -2.15 6.51
C VAL A 165 12.20 -2.95 5.23
N GLN A 166 12.64 -4.22 5.20
CA GLN A 166 12.41 -5.08 4.03
C GLN A 166 10.91 -5.35 3.78
N GLU A 167 10.13 -5.42 4.85
CA GLU A 167 8.68 -5.65 4.79
C GLU A 167 7.96 -4.38 4.31
N ALA A 168 8.37 -3.22 4.81
CA ALA A 168 7.92 -1.92 4.31
C ALA A 168 8.27 -1.74 2.83
N GLN A 169 9.49 -2.15 2.41
CA GLN A 169 9.91 -2.10 1.01
C GLN A 169 9.05 -3.03 0.15
N CYS A 170 8.73 -4.23 0.65
CA CYS A 170 7.85 -5.16 -0.04
C CYS A 170 6.47 -4.55 -0.29
N LEU A 171 5.87 -3.90 0.71
CA LEU A 171 4.60 -3.20 0.56
C LEU A 171 4.71 -2.02 -0.43
N ALA A 172 5.79 -1.22 -0.36
CA ALA A 172 6.02 -0.12 -1.29
C ALA A 172 6.16 -0.58 -2.75
N ASN A 173 6.88 -1.69 -2.99
CA ASN A 173 7.02 -2.26 -4.34
C ASN A 173 5.68 -2.75 -4.90
N GLN A 174 4.79 -3.26 -4.04
CA GLN A 174 3.44 -3.63 -4.45
C GLN A 174 2.61 -2.43 -4.90
N VAL A 175 2.81 -1.24 -4.31
CA VAL A 175 2.14 -0.02 -4.79
C VAL A 175 2.48 0.23 -6.26
N GLN A 176 3.76 0.07 -6.62
CA GLN A 176 4.16 0.22 -8.02
C GLN A 176 3.52 -0.86 -8.91
N LEU A 177 3.50 -2.12 -8.46
CA LEU A 177 2.87 -3.22 -9.21
C LEU A 177 1.38 -2.97 -9.49
N PHE A 178 0.65 -2.50 -8.48
CA PHE A 178 -0.81 -2.39 -8.54
C PHE A 178 -1.29 -1.04 -9.06
N TYR A 179 -0.64 0.07 -8.73
CA TYR A 179 -1.08 1.42 -9.12
C TYR A 179 -0.34 1.96 -10.34
N SER A 180 0.94 1.66 -10.56
CA SER A 180 1.62 2.04 -11.82
C SER A 180 1.70 0.91 -12.85
N GLY A 181 1.51 -0.33 -12.44
CA GLY A 181 1.65 -1.50 -13.31
C GLY A 181 0.36 -1.96 -13.98
N ASP A 182 0.45 -3.12 -14.63
CA ASP A 182 -0.62 -3.76 -15.39
C ASP A 182 -1.67 -4.46 -14.52
N GLN A 183 -1.41 -4.60 -13.22
CA GLN A 183 -2.30 -5.31 -12.28
C GLN A 183 -3.38 -4.40 -11.66
N PHE A 184 -3.57 -3.19 -12.20
CA PHE A 184 -4.54 -2.22 -11.68
C PHE A 184 -5.99 -2.70 -11.73
N ASN A 185 -6.33 -3.64 -12.62
CA ASN A 185 -7.65 -4.24 -12.68
C ASN A 185 -8.07 -4.89 -11.34
N MET A 186 -7.11 -5.41 -10.56
CA MET A 186 -7.38 -5.95 -9.23
C MET A 186 -7.81 -4.84 -8.26
N VAL A 187 -7.14 -3.69 -8.33
CA VAL A 187 -7.46 -2.50 -7.53
C VAL A 187 -8.83 -1.96 -7.91
N GLU A 188 -9.11 -1.84 -9.20
CA GLU A 188 -10.42 -1.39 -9.69
C GLU A 188 -11.55 -2.33 -9.26
N THR A 189 -11.34 -3.65 -9.36
CA THR A 189 -12.29 -4.65 -8.88
C THR A 189 -12.53 -4.52 -7.37
N PHE A 190 -11.48 -4.32 -6.58
CA PHE A 190 -11.59 -4.14 -5.14
C PHE A 190 -12.43 -2.92 -4.75
N ASN A 191 -12.27 -1.79 -5.45
CA ASN A 191 -12.96 -0.54 -5.10
C ASN A 191 -14.38 -0.44 -5.69
N HIS A 192 -14.65 -1.06 -6.83
CA HIS A 192 -15.91 -0.88 -7.55
C HIS A 192 -16.77 -2.14 -7.65
N ASN A 193 -16.17 -3.34 -7.63
CA ASN A 193 -16.88 -4.62 -7.68
C ASN A 193 -16.35 -5.62 -6.61
N PRO A 194 -16.34 -5.24 -5.32
CA PRO A 194 -15.70 -6.01 -4.25
C PRO A 194 -16.22 -7.45 -4.09
N SER A 195 -17.47 -7.73 -4.47
CA SER A 195 -18.02 -9.10 -4.52
C SER A 195 -17.26 -10.05 -5.45
N ASP A 196 -16.64 -9.51 -6.50
CA ASP A 196 -15.90 -10.27 -7.51
C ASP A 196 -14.40 -10.35 -7.17
N PHE A 197 -13.95 -9.61 -6.16
CA PHE A 197 -12.56 -9.57 -5.74
C PHE A 197 -12.11 -10.88 -5.07
N LYS A 198 -10.91 -11.34 -5.43
CA LYS A 198 -10.33 -12.59 -4.95
C LYS A 198 -8.94 -12.33 -4.39
N TYR A 199 -8.81 -12.26 -3.06
CA TYR A 199 -7.53 -11.95 -2.40
C TYR A 199 -6.36 -12.88 -2.81
N MET A 200 -6.64 -14.13 -3.20
CA MET A 200 -5.59 -15.04 -3.68
C MET A 200 -4.93 -14.58 -4.97
N THR A 201 -5.58 -13.76 -5.80
CA THR A 201 -4.95 -13.20 -7.01
C THR A 201 -3.86 -12.19 -6.67
N VAL A 202 -3.99 -11.49 -5.53
CA VAL A 202 -2.94 -10.61 -4.99
C VAL A 202 -1.71 -11.45 -4.67
N VAL A 203 -1.87 -12.55 -3.93
CA VAL A 203 -0.78 -13.46 -3.58
C VAL A 203 -0.08 -14.03 -4.82
N SER A 204 -0.84 -14.49 -5.81
CA SER A 204 -0.28 -14.99 -7.07
C SER A 204 0.49 -13.91 -7.84
N ALA A 205 0.04 -12.66 -7.82
CA ALA A 205 0.77 -11.57 -8.46
C ALA A 205 2.15 -11.35 -7.82
N LEU A 206 2.29 -11.56 -6.50
CA LEU A 206 3.56 -11.41 -5.79
C LEU A 206 4.59 -12.51 -6.10
N GLN A 207 4.15 -13.69 -6.52
CA GLN A 207 5.07 -14.78 -6.90
C GLN A 207 5.86 -14.47 -8.19
N HIS A 208 5.41 -13.46 -8.96
CA HIS A 208 6.03 -13.03 -10.21
C HIS A 208 6.85 -11.73 -10.04
N LEU A 209 6.64 -11.01 -8.94
CA LEU A 209 7.71 -10.57 -8.03
C LEU A 209 9.15 -10.99 -8.37
N PRO A 210 9.98 -10.26 -9.14
CA PRO A 210 11.41 -10.48 -9.02
C PRO A 210 11.76 -10.27 -7.54
N THR A 211 12.16 -11.34 -6.85
CA THR A 211 12.79 -11.26 -5.53
C THR A 211 14.01 -10.36 -5.71
N GLY A 212 13.89 -9.11 -5.27
CA GLY A 212 14.81 -8.03 -5.63
C GLY A 212 16.25 -8.43 -5.42
N THR A 213 17.06 -8.20 -6.46
CA THR A 213 18.50 -8.07 -6.30
C THR A 213 18.75 -6.79 -5.52
N VAL A 214 19.59 -6.91 -4.49
CA VAL A 214 20.10 -5.84 -3.60
C VAL A 214 20.74 -4.71 -4.39
#